data_AF-A0A9W9T6M8-F1
#
_entry.id   AF-A0A9W9T6M8-F1
#
_cell.length_a   1.000
_cell.length_b   1.000
_cell.length_c   1.000
_cell.angle_alpha   90.00
_cell.angle_beta   90.00
_cell.angle_gamma   90.00
#
_symmetry.space_group_name_H-M   'P 1'
#
loop_
_entity.id
_entity.type
_entity.pdbx_description
1 polymer ?
#
loop_
_entity_poly.entity_id
_entity_poly.type
_entity_poly.pdbx_seq_one_letter_code
_entity_poly.pdbx_strand_id
1 'polypeptide(L)'
;MASLSPALATETLIQQIEQFFTSDPYREFSLIVEDNSKLRQQEKYLNITNDQNLKALARLQQNIEAATERNDEYSTQLDLLTQKNQQLQRSLDGAKDTIIKKDKELDQNDKAATKLEAMLKRRETEIANSKQCLDKEKEKLKVAEDAKNAAAHDLTISQRELSSHKETLQWLSQFSAKLRKPDKDLIRKQLHDMFKLVHNLAVDFFGHDFEKSAFQDPEHWEQLRNHDILKRIVPLPLSNTTAAKDMRVAAVLGICAEALSRHIFRSTYLLDGNQLHELIDFLQDQDWHKGIYLRSVLLRSRPDMQEENSINRAETLVAEVLELTKPILSDEKQLLFGNSLLKICKNIAQQWMRFQELEAAVEPEFGLNEDADDWTPFPLWHETTRATNGNGECSLDRDPKKPAPSNADLKLNITHTNFVVWPAFFISKEGEVELLQPGFALSEEQMKSAKDEESAIASRRARQVARNTTRRRNKLPDSSHNGVSDLKR
;
A
#
# COMPACT_ATOMS: atom_id res chain seq x y z
N MET A 1 179.87 112.93 -96.76
CA MET A 1 179.47 114.24 -97.30
C MET A 1 178.09 114.03 -97.91
N ALA A 2 176.97 114.57 -97.44
CA ALA A 2 176.65 115.74 -96.64
C ALA A 2 175.28 115.44 -95.96
N SER A 3 175.11 115.60 -94.63
CA SER A 3 174.45 116.73 -93.94
C SER A 3 173.15 117.24 -94.60
N LEU A 4 172.00 117.09 -93.89
CA LEU A 4 170.66 117.75 -93.97
C LEU A 4 169.57 116.67 -93.72
N SER A 5 168.57 116.73 -92.83
CA SER A 5 168.18 117.51 -91.66
C SER A 5 167.03 116.71 -90.98
N PRO A 6 166.88 116.68 -89.64
CA PRO A 6 166.05 115.70 -88.91
C PRO A 6 164.54 115.99 -88.81
N ALA A 7 164.02 117.03 -89.49
CA ALA A 7 162.67 117.54 -89.25
C ALA A 7 161.60 117.15 -90.29
N LEU A 8 161.98 116.66 -91.48
CA LEU A 8 161.01 116.43 -92.58
C LEU A 8 160.41 115.00 -92.60
N ALA A 9 161.07 114.02 -91.99
CA ALA A 9 160.59 112.63 -91.99
C ALA A 9 159.35 112.44 -91.08
N THR A 10 159.21 113.23 -90.03
CA THR A 10 158.03 113.23 -89.15
C THR A 10 156.81 113.86 -89.81
N GLU A 11 156.99 114.87 -90.65
CA GLU A 11 155.88 115.54 -91.34
C GLU A 11 155.34 114.68 -92.49
N THR A 12 156.21 113.95 -93.17
CA THR A 12 155.83 113.00 -94.23
C THR A 12 155.07 111.79 -93.68
N LEU A 13 155.39 111.33 -92.46
CA LEU A 13 154.66 110.24 -91.81
C LEU A 13 153.27 110.68 -91.32
N ILE A 14 153.13 111.92 -90.85
CA ILE A 14 151.84 112.47 -90.40
C ILE A 14 150.88 112.62 -91.60
N GLN A 15 151.36 113.05 -92.77
CA GLN A 15 150.53 113.08 -93.98
C GLN A 15 150.13 111.68 -94.48
N GLN A 16 150.98 110.66 -94.32
CA GLN A 16 150.62 109.28 -94.67
C GLN A 16 149.58 108.67 -93.70
N ILE A 17 149.58 109.08 -92.43
CA ILE A 17 148.56 108.68 -91.45
C ILE A 17 147.21 109.32 -91.78
N GLU A 18 147.19 110.60 -92.19
CA GLU A 18 145.94 111.27 -92.62
C GLU A 18 145.37 110.70 -93.93
N GLN A 19 146.23 110.24 -94.85
CA GLN A 19 145.78 109.52 -96.05
C GLN A 19 145.22 108.12 -95.76
N PHE A 20 145.69 107.43 -94.72
CA PHE A 20 145.16 106.11 -94.36
C PHE A 20 143.74 106.19 -93.78
N PHE A 21 143.45 107.22 -92.98
CA PHE A 21 142.11 107.49 -92.44
C PHE A 21 141.08 107.96 -93.49
N THR A 22 141.54 108.33 -94.69
CA THR A 22 140.68 108.74 -95.81
C THR A 22 140.60 107.69 -96.94
N SER A 23 141.25 106.52 -96.77
CA SER A 23 141.21 105.42 -97.73
C SER A 23 139.98 104.51 -97.54
N ASP A 24 139.39 104.07 -98.66
CA ASP A 24 138.20 103.20 -98.75
C ASP A 24 138.16 101.97 -97.80
N PRO A 25 139.26 101.26 -97.51
CA PRO A 25 139.24 100.08 -96.64
C PRO A 25 138.78 100.35 -95.20
N TYR A 26 139.01 101.57 -94.68
CA TYR A 26 138.63 101.91 -93.31
C TYR A 26 137.11 102.10 -93.16
N ARG A 27 136.44 102.49 -94.25
CA ARG A 27 134.99 102.67 -94.31
C ARG A 27 134.25 101.32 -94.32
N GLU A 28 134.85 100.30 -94.93
CA GLU A 28 134.36 98.92 -94.95
C GLU A 28 134.44 98.26 -93.56
N PHE A 29 135.50 98.52 -92.81
CA PHE A 29 135.64 98.04 -91.42
C PHE A 29 134.60 98.66 -90.48
N SER A 30 134.26 99.95 -90.66
CA SER A 30 133.21 100.61 -89.86
C SER A 30 131.82 99.99 -90.10
N LEU A 31 131.50 99.58 -91.34
CA LEU A 31 130.24 98.89 -91.67
C LEU A 31 130.17 97.50 -91.04
N ILE A 32 131.28 96.73 -91.06
CA ILE A 32 131.34 95.40 -90.44
C ILE A 32 131.15 95.48 -88.92
N VAL A 33 131.71 96.50 -88.26
CA VAL A 33 131.53 96.69 -86.81
C VAL A 33 130.08 97.05 -86.49
N GLU A 34 129.41 97.85 -87.33
CA GLU A 34 128.01 98.21 -87.15
C GLU A 34 127.07 97.01 -87.35
N ASP A 35 127.30 96.16 -88.36
CA ASP A 35 126.53 94.93 -88.57
C ASP A 35 126.75 93.88 -87.47
N ASN A 36 127.98 93.75 -86.96
CA ASN A 36 128.25 92.86 -85.81
C ASN A 36 127.51 93.30 -84.55
N SER A 37 127.30 94.63 -84.38
CA SER A 37 126.50 95.16 -83.26
C SER A 37 125.01 94.82 -83.39
N LYS A 38 124.44 94.88 -84.61
CA LYS A 38 123.04 94.54 -84.88
C LYS A 38 122.76 93.05 -84.72
N LEU A 39 123.66 92.18 -85.18
CA LEU A 39 123.53 90.72 -85.03
C LEU A 39 123.55 90.29 -83.57
N ARG A 40 124.43 90.87 -82.74
CA ARG A 40 124.45 90.58 -81.29
C ARG A 40 123.19 91.05 -80.57
N GLN A 41 122.56 92.15 -81.00
CA GLN A 41 121.27 92.58 -80.46
C GLN A 41 120.13 91.62 -80.85
N GLN A 42 120.09 91.15 -82.10
CA GLN A 42 119.09 90.18 -82.54
C GLN A 42 119.23 88.81 -81.85
N GLU A 43 120.45 88.32 -81.70
CA GLU A 43 120.71 87.06 -80.99
C GLU A 43 120.23 87.12 -79.53
N LYS A 44 120.44 88.26 -78.86
CA LYS A 44 119.97 88.48 -77.48
C LYS A 44 118.43 88.51 -77.41
N TYR A 45 117.76 89.12 -78.38
CA TYR A 45 116.29 89.14 -78.44
C TYR A 45 115.71 87.75 -78.69
N LEU A 46 116.27 87.00 -79.65
CA LEU A 46 115.84 85.64 -79.96
C LEU A 46 116.00 84.68 -78.78
N ASN A 47 117.11 84.81 -78.03
CA ASN A 47 117.33 83.97 -76.84
C ASN A 47 116.30 84.27 -75.72
N ILE A 48 115.92 85.54 -75.56
CA ILE A 48 114.86 85.94 -74.62
C ILE A 48 113.50 85.38 -75.06
N THR A 49 113.17 85.44 -76.36
CA THR A 49 111.90 84.89 -76.87
C THR A 49 111.83 83.37 -76.74
N ASN A 50 112.94 82.67 -76.98
CA ASN A 50 112.97 81.21 -76.93
C ASN A 50 112.82 80.69 -75.48
N ASP A 51 113.43 81.37 -74.50
CA ASP A 51 113.27 81.04 -73.07
C ASP A 51 111.83 81.28 -72.58
N GLN A 52 111.15 82.31 -73.10
CA GLN A 52 109.73 82.55 -72.80
C GLN A 52 108.82 81.47 -73.40
N ASN A 53 109.09 81.01 -74.63
CA ASN A 53 108.32 79.94 -75.27
C ASN A 53 108.50 78.59 -74.56
N LEU A 54 109.72 78.26 -74.11
CA LEU A 54 109.98 77.07 -73.29
C LEU A 54 109.23 77.11 -71.96
N LYS A 55 109.19 78.27 -71.29
CA LYS A 55 108.40 78.46 -70.07
C LYS A 55 106.90 78.33 -70.30
N ALA A 56 106.38 78.76 -71.45
CA ALA A 56 104.97 78.62 -71.80
C ALA A 56 104.60 77.15 -72.10
N LEU A 57 105.45 76.43 -72.83
CA LEU A 57 105.24 74.99 -73.11
C LEU A 57 105.27 74.14 -71.84
N ALA A 58 106.21 74.41 -70.92
CA ALA A 58 106.27 73.71 -69.64
C ALA A 58 104.99 73.90 -68.80
N ARG A 59 104.40 75.11 -68.82
CA ARG A 59 103.13 75.38 -68.11
C ARG A 59 101.93 74.68 -68.75
N LEU A 60 101.87 74.61 -70.07
CA LEU A 60 100.78 73.89 -70.76
C LEU A 60 100.85 72.39 -70.50
N GLN A 61 102.04 71.81 -70.48
CA GLN A 61 102.23 70.39 -70.17
C GLN A 61 101.81 70.07 -68.73
N GLN A 62 102.19 70.92 -67.77
CA GLN A 62 101.75 70.81 -66.38
C GLN A 62 100.22 70.93 -66.23
N ASN A 63 99.58 71.81 -67.02
CA ASN A 63 98.11 71.94 -67.00
C ASN A 63 97.40 70.72 -67.61
N ILE A 64 97.99 70.10 -68.63
CA ILE A 64 97.47 68.86 -69.23
C ILE A 64 97.57 67.70 -68.23
N GLU A 65 98.72 67.53 -67.58
CA GLU A 65 98.92 66.51 -66.54
C GLU A 65 97.93 66.70 -65.37
N ALA A 66 97.73 67.93 -64.90
CA ALA A 66 96.76 68.24 -63.85
C ALA A 66 95.30 68.02 -64.30
N ALA A 67 94.98 68.17 -65.59
CA ALA A 67 93.65 67.90 -66.12
C ALA A 67 93.40 66.39 -66.28
N THR A 68 94.42 65.62 -66.69
CA THR A 68 94.33 64.16 -66.75
C THR A 68 94.19 63.54 -65.37
N GLU A 69 94.95 64.00 -64.36
CA GLU A 69 94.79 63.55 -62.97
C GLU A 69 93.36 63.81 -62.44
N ARG A 70 92.80 65.00 -62.69
CA ARG A 70 91.41 65.29 -62.30
C ARG A 70 90.39 64.40 -63.02
N ASN A 71 90.63 64.03 -64.27
CA ASN A 71 89.71 63.19 -65.02
C ASN A 71 89.72 61.74 -64.50
N ASP A 72 90.90 61.24 -64.12
CA ASP A 72 91.05 59.95 -63.45
C ASP A 72 90.40 59.97 -62.04
N GLU A 73 90.54 61.07 -61.30
CA GLU A 73 89.83 61.28 -60.03
C GLU A 73 88.30 61.31 -60.22
N TYR A 74 87.79 61.96 -61.27
CA TYR A 74 86.35 61.95 -61.53
C TYR A 74 85.85 60.58 -61.99
N SER A 75 86.61 59.85 -62.80
CA SER A 75 86.26 58.48 -63.20
C SER A 75 86.17 57.56 -61.98
N THR A 76 87.16 57.61 -61.09
CA THR A 76 87.17 56.80 -59.86
C THR A 76 86.02 57.18 -58.91
N GLN A 77 85.69 58.47 -58.79
CA GLN A 77 84.53 58.92 -58.01
C GLN A 77 83.20 58.44 -58.62
N LEU A 78 83.08 58.44 -59.95
CA LEU A 78 81.88 57.99 -60.64
C LEU A 78 81.66 56.49 -60.48
N ASP A 79 82.73 55.69 -60.55
CA ASP A 79 82.69 54.25 -60.28
C ASP A 79 82.31 53.97 -58.83
N LEU A 80 82.89 54.72 -57.88
CA LEU A 80 82.56 54.60 -56.45
C LEU A 80 81.08 54.95 -56.19
N LEU A 81 80.58 56.02 -56.79
CA LEU A 81 79.17 56.42 -56.68
C LEU A 81 78.24 55.39 -57.32
N THR A 82 78.61 54.82 -58.46
CA THR A 82 77.85 53.77 -59.14
C THR A 82 77.79 52.50 -58.30
N GLN A 83 78.92 52.08 -57.72
CA GLN A 83 78.98 50.93 -56.82
C GLN A 83 78.15 51.17 -55.56
N LYS A 84 78.20 52.38 -55.00
CA LYS A 84 77.39 52.78 -53.83
C LYS A 84 75.89 52.79 -54.16
N ASN A 85 75.50 53.25 -55.34
CA ASN A 85 74.11 53.22 -55.80
C ASN A 85 73.62 51.78 -55.98
N GLN A 86 74.42 50.90 -56.58
CA GLN A 86 74.08 49.48 -56.69
C GLN A 86 73.96 48.80 -55.31
N GLN A 87 74.83 49.15 -54.37
CA GLN A 87 74.75 48.63 -53.00
C GLN A 87 73.49 49.12 -52.27
N LEU A 88 73.15 50.41 -52.42
CA LEU A 88 71.92 50.98 -51.89
C LEU A 88 70.68 50.34 -52.53
N GLN A 89 70.69 50.09 -53.84
CA GLN A 89 69.60 49.42 -54.54
C GLN A 89 69.40 47.99 -54.02
N ARG A 90 70.48 47.21 -53.87
CA ARG A 90 70.41 45.85 -53.28
C ARG A 90 69.92 45.87 -51.84
N SER A 91 70.36 46.86 -51.05
CA SER A 91 69.90 47.04 -49.66
C SER A 91 68.42 47.42 -49.61
N LEU A 92 67.97 48.31 -50.50
CA LEU A 92 66.57 48.71 -50.64
C LEU A 92 65.69 47.52 -51.02
N ASP A 93 66.10 46.73 -52.02
CA ASP A 93 65.34 45.57 -52.47
C ASP A 93 65.32 44.47 -51.39
N GLY A 94 66.46 44.24 -50.69
CA GLY A 94 66.51 43.35 -49.53
C GLY A 94 65.62 43.81 -48.36
N ALA A 95 65.56 45.11 -48.10
CA ALA A 95 64.67 45.68 -47.10
C ALA A 95 63.19 45.54 -47.51
N LYS A 96 62.85 45.76 -48.78
CA LYS A 96 61.50 45.54 -49.32
C LYS A 96 61.06 44.08 -49.19
N ASP A 97 61.91 43.14 -49.56
CA ASP A 97 61.61 41.71 -49.41
C ASP A 97 61.42 41.32 -47.94
N THR A 98 62.20 41.92 -47.04
CA THR A 98 62.06 41.72 -45.59
C THR A 98 60.73 42.30 -45.08
N ILE A 99 60.34 43.48 -45.55
CA ILE A 99 59.04 44.10 -45.21
C ILE A 99 57.89 43.21 -45.70
N ILE A 100 57.94 42.72 -46.95
CA ILE A 100 56.89 41.84 -47.49
C ILE A 100 56.77 40.54 -46.68
N LYS A 101 57.90 39.96 -46.25
CA LYS A 101 57.90 38.78 -45.38
C LYS A 101 57.30 39.10 -44.01
N LYS A 102 57.68 40.22 -43.41
CA LYS A 102 57.18 40.66 -42.09
C LYS A 102 55.70 41.01 -42.12
N ASP A 103 55.21 41.65 -43.18
CA ASP A 103 53.77 41.90 -43.39
C ASP A 103 53.00 40.58 -43.48
N LYS A 104 53.50 39.59 -44.23
CA LYS A 104 52.86 38.26 -44.28
C LYS A 104 52.84 37.57 -42.92
N GLU A 105 53.93 37.67 -42.15
CA GLU A 105 53.99 37.13 -40.78
C GLU A 105 53.01 37.85 -39.83
N LEU A 106 52.92 39.19 -39.91
CA LEU A 106 51.96 39.98 -39.15
C LEU A 106 50.52 39.58 -39.48
N ASP A 107 50.20 39.48 -40.77
CA ASP A 107 48.86 39.14 -41.26
C ASP A 107 48.45 37.70 -40.86
N GLN A 108 49.42 36.79 -40.75
CA GLN A 108 49.21 35.44 -40.18
C GLN A 108 49.03 35.47 -38.67
N ASN A 109 49.83 36.25 -37.95
CA ASN A 109 49.72 36.40 -36.50
C ASN A 109 48.39 37.06 -36.10
N ASP A 110 47.91 38.06 -36.83
CA ASP A 110 46.62 38.70 -36.59
C ASP A 110 45.47 37.72 -36.79
N LYS A 111 45.54 36.87 -37.83
CA LYS A 111 44.57 35.78 -38.03
C LYS A 111 44.62 34.74 -36.91
N ALA A 112 45.81 34.44 -36.38
CA ALA A 112 45.95 33.53 -35.24
C ALA A 112 45.42 34.15 -33.94
N ALA A 113 45.71 35.42 -33.69
CA ALA A 113 45.26 36.17 -32.52
C ALA A 113 43.73 36.28 -32.47
N THR A 114 43.11 36.69 -33.59
CA THR A 114 41.64 36.75 -33.71
C THR A 114 40.97 35.39 -33.49
N LYS A 115 41.57 34.31 -34.00
CA LYS A 115 41.07 32.94 -33.76
C LYS A 115 41.18 32.55 -32.27
N LEU A 116 42.30 32.87 -31.62
CA LEU A 116 42.50 32.60 -30.20
C LEU A 116 41.54 33.42 -29.32
N GLU A 117 41.30 34.69 -29.65
CA GLU A 117 40.32 35.53 -28.95
C GLU A 117 38.90 34.96 -29.08
N ALA A 118 38.50 34.49 -30.27
CA ALA A 118 37.21 33.84 -30.47
C ALA A 118 37.09 32.54 -29.66
N MET A 119 38.16 31.73 -29.61
CA MET A 119 38.21 30.52 -28.79
C MET A 119 38.15 30.83 -27.29
N LEU A 120 38.85 31.87 -26.82
CA LEU A 120 38.82 32.31 -25.42
C LEU A 120 37.41 32.75 -25.01
N LYS A 121 36.77 33.63 -25.79
CA LYS A 121 35.37 34.05 -25.53
C LYS A 121 34.43 32.86 -25.47
N ARG A 122 34.56 31.91 -26.40
CA ARG A 122 33.74 30.69 -26.38
C ARG A 122 33.97 29.88 -25.10
N ARG A 123 35.23 29.67 -24.70
CA ARG A 123 35.56 28.95 -23.46
C ARG A 123 35.07 29.68 -22.21
N GLU A 124 35.15 31.01 -22.16
CA GLU A 124 34.60 31.81 -21.07
C GLU A 124 33.08 31.62 -20.94
N THR A 125 32.35 31.62 -22.05
CA THR A 125 30.91 31.34 -22.02
C THR A 125 30.58 29.90 -21.58
N GLU A 126 31.37 28.91 -22.03
CA GLU A 126 31.21 27.51 -21.60
C GLU A 126 31.48 27.34 -20.09
N ILE A 127 32.49 28.03 -19.55
CA ILE A 127 32.82 28.03 -18.12
C ILE A 127 31.70 28.70 -17.32
N ALA A 128 31.19 29.86 -17.78
CA ALA A 128 30.08 30.56 -17.12
C ALA A 128 28.82 29.69 -17.06
N ASN A 129 28.46 29.05 -18.18
CA ASN A 129 27.32 28.14 -18.26
C ASN A 129 27.51 26.91 -17.36
N SER A 130 28.72 26.33 -17.34
CA SER A 130 29.03 25.17 -16.50
C SER A 130 28.95 25.49 -15.01
N LYS A 131 29.43 26.67 -14.60
CA LYS A 131 29.28 27.16 -13.21
C LYS A 131 27.81 27.31 -12.83
N GLN A 132 27.02 27.96 -13.70
CA GLN A 132 25.59 28.13 -13.44
C GLN A 132 24.84 26.79 -13.34
N CYS A 133 25.16 25.81 -14.18
CA CYS A 133 24.58 24.47 -14.08
C CYS A 133 25.00 23.77 -12.78
N LEU A 134 26.27 23.90 -12.39
CA LEU A 134 26.78 23.29 -11.16
C LEU A 134 26.14 23.88 -9.90
N ASP A 135 25.89 25.19 -9.87
CA ASP A 135 25.19 25.84 -8.75
C ASP A 135 23.71 25.39 -8.67
N LYS A 136 23.02 25.27 -9.82
CA LYS A 136 21.66 24.72 -9.86
C LYS A 136 21.59 23.28 -9.36
N GLU A 137 22.57 22.46 -9.72
CA GLU A 137 22.59 21.05 -9.32
C GLU A 137 22.94 20.88 -7.84
N LYS A 138 23.80 21.73 -7.29
CA LYS A 138 24.05 21.80 -5.83
C LYS A 138 22.78 22.14 -5.06
N GLU A 139 22.00 23.10 -5.53
CA GLU A 139 20.74 23.47 -4.87
C GLU A 139 19.73 22.31 -4.89
N LYS A 140 19.57 21.64 -6.04
CA LYS A 140 18.73 20.45 -6.13
C LYS A 140 19.20 19.32 -5.22
N LEU A 141 20.51 19.10 -5.13
CA LEU A 141 21.08 18.07 -4.27
C LEU A 141 20.78 18.38 -2.79
N LYS A 142 20.90 19.63 -2.38
CA LYS A 142 20.54 20.07 -1.02
C LYS A 142 19.06 19.83 -0.73
N VAL A 143 18.17 20.24 -1.64
CA VAL A 143 16.72 19.99 -1.50
C VAL A 143 16.41 18.50 -1.44
N ALA A 144 17.06 17.67 -2.27
CA ALA A 144 16.88 16.23 -2.25
C ALA A 144 17.40 15.58 -0.96
N GLU A 145 18.49 16.10 -0.40
CA GLU A 145 19.07 15.63 0.86
C GLU A 145 18.18 16.00 2.05
N ASP A 146 17.67 17.23 2.09
CA ASP A 146 16.69 17.66 3.10
C ASP A 146 15.40 16.82 3.02
N ALA A 147 14.89 16.56 1.80
CA ALA A 147 13.72 15.71 1.60
C ALA A 147 13.96 14.26 2.02
N LYS A 148 15.14 13.70 1.72
CA LYS A 148 15.55 12.36 2.16
C LYS A 148 15.60 12.28 3.68
N ASN A 149 16.18 13.27 4.34
CA ASN A 149 16.30 13.31 5.79
C ASN A 149 14.93 13.43 6.46
N ALA A 150 14.03 14.27 5.91
CA ALA A 150 12.64 14.36 6.35
C ALA A 150 11.91 13.01 6.20
N ALA A 151 11.99 12.37 5.04
CA ALA A 151 11.37 11.07 4.80
C ALA A 151 11.92 9.96 5.72
N ALA A 152 13.23 9.96 6.00
CA ALA A 152 13.84 9.02 6.95
C ALA A 152 13.34 9.24 8.39
N HIS A 153 13.12 10.50 8.78
CA HIS A 153 12.54 10.86 10.06
C HIS A 153 11.09 10.38 10.18
N ASP A 154 10.26 10.68 9.18
CA ASP A 154 8.84 10.27 9.14
C ASP A 154 8.68 8.75 9.14
N LEU A 155 9.55 8.04 8.42
CA LEU A 155 9.58 6.58 8.42
C LEU A 155 9.88 6.03 9.83
N THR A 156 10.83 6.64 10.54
CA THR A 156 11.19 6.25 11.90
C THR A 156 10.05 6.50 12.88
N ILE A 157 9.33 7.62 12.74
CA ILE A 157 8.13 7.93 13.54
C ILE A 157 7.04 6.89 13.26
N SER A 158 6.72 6.66 11.98
CA SER A 158 5.68 5.70 11.58
C SER A 158 5.97 4.28 12.06
N GLN A 159 7.23 3.85 12.03
CA GLN A 159 7.65 2.55 12.56
C GLN A 159 7.47 2.45 14.07
N ARG A 160 7.76 3.52 14.81
CA ARG A 160 7.53 3.58 16.26
C ARG A 160 6.04 3.52 16.58
N GLU A 161 5.21 4.30 15.87
CA GLU A 161 3.75 4.31 16.05
C GLU A 161 3.15 2.94 15.72
N LEU A 162 3.55 2.32 14.61
CA LEU A 162 3.10 0.98 14.24
C LEU A 162 3.45 -0.06 15.30
N SER A 163 4.66 0.01 15.87
CA SER A 163 5.09 -0.89 16.94
C SER A 163 4.27 -0.67 18.21
N SER A 164 4.06 0.59 18.60
CA SER A 164 3.24 0.95 19.76
C SER A 164 1.77 0.52 19.60
N HIS A 165 1.19 0.69 18.41
CA HIS A 165 -0.17 0.23 18.12
C HIS A 165 -0.27 -1.29 18.13
N LYS A 166 0.74 -2.01 17.61
CA LYS A 166 0.79 -3.48 17.68
C LYS A 166 0.85 -3.98 19.12
N GLU A 167 1.70 -3.38 19.95
CA GLU A 167 1.79 -3.70 21.38
C GLU A 167 0.46 -3.44 22.10
N THR A 168 -0.18 -2.31 21.80
CA THR A 168 -1.48 -1.94 22.37
C THR A 168 -2.58 -2.91 21.94
N LEU A 169 -2.65 -3.28 20.67
CA LEU A 169 -3.59 -4.27 20.15
C LEU A 169 -3.35 -5.65 20.75
N GLN A 170 -2.09 -6.06 20.88
CA GLN A 170 -1.72 -7.31 21.53
C GLN A 170 -2.18 -7.31 22.99
N TRP A 171 -1.93 -6.23 23.74
CA TRP A 171 -2.38 -6.07 25.11
C TRP A 171 -3.91 -6.12 25.23
N LEU A 172 -4.64 -5.35 24.40
CA LEU A 172 -6.11 -5.35 24.38
C LEU A 172 -6.68 -6.74 24.05
N SER A 173 -6.07 -7.47 23.12
CA SER A 173 -6.53 -8.80 22.72
C SER A 173 -6.46 -9.84 23.86
N GLN A 174 -5.66 -9.62 24.90
CA GLN A 174 -5.56 -10.52 26.05
C GLN A 174 -6.83 -10.53 26.92
N PHE A 175 -7.63 -9.46 26.86
CA PHE A 175 -8.89 -9.33 27.61
C PHE A 175 -10.09 -9.96 26.91
N SER A 176 -9.94 -10.41 25.66
CA SER A 176 -10.97 -11.09 24.88
C SER A 176 -10.63 -12.56 24.67
N ALA A 177 -11.64 -13.42 24.66
CA ALA A 177 -11.50 -14.81 24.28
C ALA A 177 -11.30 -14.92 22.76
N LYS A 178 -10.42 -15.82 22.33
CA LYS A 178 -10.26 -16.11 20.90
C LYS A 178 -11.44 -16.93 20.44
N LEU A 179 -12.35 -16.31 19.68
CA LEU A 179 -13.49 -17.00 19.09
C LEU A 179 -13.05 -17.89 17.92
N ARG A 180 -13.78 -18.97 17.70
CA ARG A 180 -13.49 -20.01 16.72
C ARG A 180 -14.49 -19.98 15.56
N LYS A 181 -14.02 -20.26 14.35
CA LYS A 181 -14.92 -20.43 13.20
C LYS A 181 -15.84 -21.64 13.42
N PRO A 182 -17.13 -21.53 13.07
CA PRO A 182 -18.08 -22.63 13.24
C PRO A 182 -17.82 -23.75 12.23
N ASP A 183 -17.75 -24.98 12.73
CA ASP A 183 -17.87 -26.20 11.92
C ASP A 183 -19.33 -26.65 11.96
N LYS A 184 -20.08 -26.31 10.91
CA LYS A 184 -21.54 -26.50 10.87
C LYS A 184 -21.94 -27.97 11.01
N ASP A 185 -21.18 -28.90 10.43
CA ASP A 185 -21.53 -30.32 10.47
C ASP A 185 -21.29 -30.91 11.86
N LEU A 186 -20.22 -30.49 12.53
CA LEU A 186 -19.98 -30.84 13.93
C LEU A 186 -21.08 -30.27 14.84
N ILE A 187 -21.46 -29.00 14.65
CA ILE A 187 -22.50 -28.34 15.44
C ILE A 187 -23.83 -29.07 15.25
N ARG A 188 -24.25 -29.35 14.01
CA ARG A 188 -25.46 -30.13 13.70
C ARG A 188 -25.48 -31.48 14.39
N LYS A 189 -24.36 -32.21 14.34
CA LYS A 189 -24.24 -33.50 15.01
C LYS A 189 -24.42 -33.35 16.53
N GLN A 190 -23.79 -32.36 17.14
CA GLN A 190 -23.88 -32.13 18.59
C GLN A 190 -25.30 -31.73 19.01
N LEU A 191 -25.95 -30.83 18.28
CA LEU A 191 -27.34 -30.44 18.52
C LEU A 191 -28.30 -31.64 18.43
N HIS A 192 -28.10 -32.53 17.44
CA HIS A 192 -28.87 -33.76 17.31
C HIS A 192 -28.63 -34.75 18.44
N ASP A 193 -27.36 -34.88 18.88
CA ASP A 193 -27.01 -35.72 20.02
C ASP A 193 -27.63 -35.19 21.32
N MET A 194 -27.70 -33.87 21.51
CA MET A 194 -28.42 -33.24 22.63
C MET A 194 -29.91 -33.61 22.62
N PHE A 195 -30.58 -33.48 21.47
CA PHE A 195 -31.97 -33.89 21.31
C PHE A 195 -32.17 -35.35 21.69
N LYS A 196 -31.34 -36.26 21.15
CA LYS A 196 -31.45 -37.70 21.44
C LYS A 196 -31.31 -38.02 22.92
N LEU A 197 -30.38 -37.36 23.63
CA LEU A 197 -30.19 -37.60 25.06
C LEU A 197 -31.46 -37.28 25.85
N VAL A 198 -32.07 -36.11 25.61
CA VAL A 198 -33.28 -35.68 26.33
C VAL A 198 -34.50 -36.48 25.89
N HIS A 199 -34.63 -36.74 24.58
CA HIS A 199 -35.72 -37.54 24.03
C HIS A 199 -35.72 -38.96 24.61
N ASN A 200 -34.57 -39.65 24.61
CA ASN A 200 -34.48 -41.00 25.16
C ASN A 200 -34.83 -41.02 26.65
N LEU A 201 -34.37 -40.02 27.42
CA LEU A 201 -34.76 -39.89 28.82
C LEU A 201 -36.27 -39.72 28.99
N ALA A 202 -36.91 -38.86 28.19
CA ALA A 202 -38.34 -38.65 28.24
C ALA A 202 -39.11 -39.94 27.91
N VAL A 203 -38.64 -40.71 26.92
CA VAL A 203 -39.20 -42.02 26.60
C VAL A 203 -39.04 -43.01 27.76
N ASP A 204 -37.84 -43.14 28.33
CA ASP A 204 -37.53 -44.12 29.38
C ASP A 204 -38.38 -43.91 30.64
N PHE A 205 -38.80 -42.66 30.91
CA PHE A 205 -39.59 -42.33 32.09
C PHE A 205 -41.08 -42.12 31.82
N PHE A 206 -41.48 -41.64 30.64
CA PHE A 206 -42.86 -41.25 30.33
C PHE A 206 -43.48 -42.02 29.15
N GLY A 207 -42.68 -42.78 28.39
CA GLY A 207 -43.11 -43.62 27.26
C GLY A 207 -43.66 -44.99 27.67
N HIS A 208 -43.81 -45.27 28.96
CA HIS A 208 -44.26 -46.56 29.49
C HIS A 208 -45.61 -46.49 30.21
N ASP A 209 -46.13 -47.66 30.58
CA ASP A 209 -47.33 -47.76 31.39
C ASP A 209 -47.06 -47.21 32.79
N PHE A 210 -47.90 -46.28 33.24
CA PHE A 210 -47.93 -45.87 34.64
C PHE A 210 -48.88 -46.77 35.41
N GLU A 211 -48.61 -46.88 36.71
CA GLU A 211 -49.53 -47.53 37.63
C GLU A 211 -50.87 -46.79 37.67
N LYS A 212 -51.96 -47.51 37.94
CA LYS A 212 -53.30 -46.92 37.99
C LYS A 212 -53.42 -45.79 39.02
N SER A 213 -52.61 -45.83 40.09
CA SER A 213 -52.48 -44.80 41.11
C SER A 213 -52.11 -43.43 40.53
N ALA A 214 -51.24 -43.38 39.52
CA ALA A 214 -50.80 -42.13 38.89
C ALA A 214 -51.93 -41.37 38.18
N PHE A 215 -53.05 -42.04 37.86
CA PHE A 215 -54.21 -41.45 37.19
C PHE A 215 -55.38 -41.14 38.14
N GLN A 216 -55.26 -41.47 39.42
CA GLN A 216 -56.34 -41.31 40.39
C GLN A 216 -56.56 -39.85 40.78
N ASP A 217 -55.47 -39.09 40.89
CA ASP A 217 -55.52 -37.66 41.22
C ASP A 217 -55.30 -36.81 39.95
N PRO A 218 -56.35 -36.17 39.41
CA PRO A 218 -56.23 -35.29 38.27
C PRO A 218 -55.41 -34.03 38.57
N GLU A 219 -55.36 -33.57 39.83
CA GLU A 219 -54.68 -32.31 40.18
C GLU A 219 -53.18 -32.38 39.92
N HIS A 220 -52.57 -33.56 40.11
CA HIS A 220 -51.18 -33.83 39.77
C HIS A 220 -50.83 -33.59 38.29
N TRP A 221 -51.82 -33.70 37.40
CA TRP A 221 -51.66 -33.47 35.97
C TRP A 221 -52.04 -32.05 35.55
N GLU A 222 -52.82 -31.35 36.37
CA GLU A 222 -53.26 -29.98 36.08
C GLU A 222 -52.09 -29.00 36.14
N GLN A 223 -51.14 -29.18 37.06
CA GLN A 223 -49.93 -28.35 37.09
C GLN A 223 -49.14 -28.46 35.78
N LEU A 224 -48.95 -29.69 35.28
CA LEU A 224 -48.31 -29.94 34.00
C LEU A 224 -49.10 -29.31 32.85
N ARG A 225 -50.41 -29.56 32.74
CA ARG A 225 -51.27 -29.02 31.66
C ARG A 225 -51.30 -27.50 31.59
N ASN A 226 -51.29 -26.84 32.75
CA ASN A 226 -51.40 -25.38 32.86
C ASN A 226 -50.05 -24.68 32.75
N HIS A 227 -48.94 -25.41 32.62
CA HIS A 227 -47.62 -24.83 32.41
C HIS A 227 -47.60 -23.88 31.20
N ASP A 228 -46.86 -22.77 31.29
CA ASP A 228 -46.87 -21.67 30.32
C ASP A 228 -46.51 -22.08 28.89
N ILE A 229 -45.72 -23.15 28.73
CA ILE A 229 -45.39 -23.72 27.42
C ILE A 229 -46.55 -24.54 26.87
N LEU A 230 -47.18 -25.35 27.74
CA LEU A 230 -48.19 -26.32 27.31
C LEU A 230 -49.54 -25.65 27.08
N LYS A 231 -49.98 -24.73 27.95
CA LYS A 231 -51.26 -23.97 27.82
C LYS A 231 -52.46 -24.85 27.40
N ARG A 232 -52.49 -26.12 27.83
CA ARG A 232 -53.45 -27.16 27.39
C ARG A 232 -53.51 -27.45 25.88
N ILE A 233 -52.53 -26.99 25.10
CA ILE A 233 -52.40 -27.26 23.67
C ILE A 233 -52.14 -28.75 23.45
N VAL A 234 -51.19 -29.31 24.21
CA VAL A 234 -50.87 -30.74 24.17
C VAL A 234 -51.91 -31.50 25.00
N PRO A 235 -52.71 -32.39 24.40
CA PRO A 235 -53.67 -33.20 25.14
C PRO A 235 -52.92 -34.20 26.02
N LEU A 236 -53.29 -34.30 27.29
CA LEU A 236 -52.66 -35.23 28.24
C LEU A 236 -53.71 -36.20 28.80
N PRO A 237 -54.16 -37.21 28.03
CA PRO A 237 -55.14 -38.17 28.50
C PRO A 237 -54.62 -38.95 29.73
N LEU A 238 -55.51 -39.17 30.70
CA LEU A 238 -55.19 -39.90 31.93
C LEU A 238 -55.32 -41.42 31.72
N SER A 239 -54.48 -41.97 30.84
CA SER A 239 -54.46 -43.40 30.52
C SER A 239 -53.08 -43.88 30.02
N ASN A 240 -52.99 -45.19 29.73
CA ASN A 240 -51.81 -45.84 29.17
C ASN A 240 -51.93 -46.16 27.67
N THR A 241 -52.85 -45.52 26.95
CA THR A 241 -52.89 -45.69 25.48
C THR A 241 -51.59 -45.20 24.84
N THR A 242 -51.33 -45.66 23.63
CA THR A 242 -50.17 -45.22 22.85
C THR A 242 -50.17 -43.70 22.66
N ALA A 243 -51.30 -43.13 22.24
CA ALA A 243 -51.44 -41.68 22.06
C ALA A 243 -51.18 -40.91 23.37
N ALA A 244 -51.65 -41.41 24.53
CA ALA A 244 -51.35 -40.78 25.81
C ALA A 244 -49.86 -40.84 26.18
N LYS A 245 -49.15 -41.93 25.85
CA LYS A 245 -47.69 -42.03 26.04
C LYS A 245 -46.94 -41.03 25.18
N ASP A 246 -47.24 -40.94 23.89
CA ASP A 246 -46.51 -40.03 23.00
C ASP A 246 -46.70 -38.57 23.42
N MET A 247 -47.91 -38.19 23.83
CA MET A 247 -48.17 -36.82 24.29
C MET A 247 -47.48 -36.51 25.61
N ARG A 248 -47.35 -37.49 26.53
CA ARG A 248 -46.56 -37.33 27.76
C ARG A 248 -45.09 -37.09 27.45
N VAL A 249 -44.51 -37.89 26.54
CA VAL A 249 -43.13 -37.73 26.09
C VAL A 249 -42.92 -36.36 25.45
N ALA A 250 -43.80 -35.97 24.52
CA ALA A 250 -43.71 -34.68 23.83
C ALA A 250 -43.87 -33.48 24.79
N ALA A 251 -44.79 -33.57 25.76
CA ALA A 251 -45.00 -32.52 26.75
C ALA A 251 -43.77 -32.32 27.66
N VAL A 252 -43.21 -33.41 28.19
CA VAL A 252 -42.00 -33.35 29.03
C VAL A 252 -40.81 -32.86 28.21
N LEU A 253 -40.66 -33.32 26.97
CA LEU A 253 -39.58 -32.88 26.10
C LEU A 253 -39.68 -31.39 25.77
N GLY A 254 -40.87 -30.86 25.47
CA GLY A 254 -41.09 -29.43 25.26
C GLY A 254 -40.76 -28.59 26.49
N ILE A 255 -41.11 -29.07 27.69
CA ILE A 255 -40.73 -28.43 28.95
C ILE A 255 -39.21 -28.42 29.13
N CYS A 256 -38.55 -29.56 28.91
CA CYS A 256 -37.10 -29.64 28.99
C CYS A 256 -36.43 -28.71 27.97
N ALA A 257 -36.95 -28.63 26.74
CA ALA A 257 -36.38 -27.81 25.67
C ALA A 257 -36.44 -26.32 26.00
N GLU A 258 -37.58 -25.83 26.50
CA GLU A 258 -37.72 -24.45 26.98
C GLU A 258 -36.82 -24.18 28.20
N ALA A 259 -36.77 -25.09 29.16
CA ALA A 259 -35.92 -24.91 30.34
C ALA A 259 -34.42 -24.92 29.96
N LEU A 260 -34.03 -25.74 28.97
CA LEU A 260 -32.70 -25.69 28.36
C LEU A 260 -32.45 -24.34 27.70
N SER A 261 -33.40 -23.81 26.92
CA SER A 261 -33.31 -22.47 26.35
C SER A 261 -33.06 -21.41 27.42
N ARG A 262 -33.81 -21.49 28.52
CA ARG A 262 -33.77 -20.48 29.59
C ARG A 262 -32.51 -20.53 30.42
N HIS A 263 -31.97 -21.70 30.69
CA HIS A 263 -30.87 -21.87 31.64
C HIS A 263 -29.53 -22.19 30.98
N ILE A 264 -29.56 -22.96 29.89
CA ILE A 264 -28.36 -23.52 29.25
C ILE A 264 -28.05 -22.88 27.90
N PHE A 265 -29.01 -22.66 27.01
CA PHE A 265 -28.75 -22.11 25.68
C PHE A 265 -28.56 -20.59 25.70
N ARG A 266 -27.54 -20.12 26.43
CA ARG A 266 -27.21 -18.70 26.63
C ARG A 266 -25.87 -18.37 25.99
N SER A 267 -25.69 -17.10 25.64
CA SER A 267 -24.44 -16.56 25.08
C SER A 267 -23.27 -16.52 26.07
N THR A 268 -23.55 -16.54 27.38
CA THR A 268 -22.54 -16.60 28.46
C THR A 268 -23.20 -17.08 29.75
N TYR A 269 -22.40 -17.65 30.66
CA TYR A 269 -22.83 -18.05 32.02
C TYR A 269 -22.25 -17.14 33.11
N LEU A 270 -21.73 -15.96 32.78
CA LEU A 270 -21.07 -15.12 33.78
C LEU A 270 -21.99 -14.68 34.91
N LEU A 271 -23.25 -14.37 34.60
CA LEU A 271 -24.26 -13.93 35.56
C LEU A 271 -25.50 -14.83 35.47
N ASP A 272 -26.27 -14.89 36.53
CA ASP A 272 -27.60 -15.51 36.53
C ASP A 272 -28.64 -14.61 35.86
N GLY A 273 -29.71 -15.22 35.34
CA GLY A 273 -30.78 -14.51 34.61
C GLY A 273 -30.52 -14.36 33.11
N ASN A 274 -31.35 -13.52 32.47
CA ASN A 274 -31.40 -13.33 31.02
C ASN A 274 -30.85 -11.99 30.51
N GLN A 275 -30.72 -10.99 31.39
CA GLN A 275 -30.42 -9.60 30.99
C GLN A 275 -29.11 -9.47 30.19
N LEU A 276 -28.08 -10.25 30.56
CA LEU A 276 -26.79 -10.20 29.87
C LEU A 276 -26.86 -10.83 28.47
N HIS A 277 -27.68 -11.88 28.30
CA HIS A 277 -27.93 -12.48 27.00
C HIS A 277 -28.74 -11.53 26.12
N GLU A 278 -29.85 -10.98 26.64
CA GLU A 278 -30.67 -10.00 25.93
C GLU A 278 -29.86 -8.76 25.50
N LEU A 279 -28.91 -8.31 26.33
CA LEU A 279 -28.01 -7.22 25.96
C LEU A 279 -27.07 -7.59 24.81
N ILE A 280 -26.51 -8.81 24.82
CA ILE A 280 -25.65 -9.29 23.74
C ILE A 280 -26.46 -9.37 22.46
N ASP A 281 -27.64 -9.96 22.49
CA ASP A 281 -28.51 -10.15 21.32
C ASP A 281 -28.93 -8.79 20.76
N PHE A 282 -29.39 -7.86 21.62
CA PHE A 282 -29.70 -6.48 21.24
C PHE A 282 -28.51 -5.77 20.58
N LEU A 283 -27.29 -5.96 21.11
CA LEU A 283 -26.09 -5.37 20.51
C LEU A 283 -25.75 -6.00 19.17
N GLN A 284 -25.98 -7.31 18.98
CA GLN A 284 -25.75 -7.98 17.70
C GLN A 284 -26.73 -7.49 16.62
N ASP A 285 -27.98 -7.24 16.98
CA ASP A 285 -28.98 -6.67 16.07
C ASP A 285 -28.61 -5.25 15.59
N GLN A 286 -28.01 -4.45 16.47
CA GLN A 286 -27.56 -3.09 16.14
C GLN A 286 -26.23 -3.07 15.38
N ASP A 287 -25.27 -3.88 15.84
CA ASP A 287 -23.93 -4.00 15.30
C ASP A 287 -23.33 -5.34 15.73
N TRP A 288 -23.37 -6.29 14.80
CA TRP A 288 -22.90 -7.66 14.99
C TRP A 288 -21.51 -7.74 15.65
N HIS A 289 -20.58 -6.86 15.28
CA HIS A 289 -19.22 -6.86 15.84
C HIS A 289 -19.20 -6.46 17.32
N LYS A 290 -20.09 -5.54 17.76
CA LYS A 290 -20.16 -5.12 19.17
C LYS A 290 -20.63 -6.24 20.06
N GLY A 291 -21.70 -6.93 19.68
CA GLY A 291 -22.24 -8.03 20.48
C GLY A 291 -21.24 -9.20 20.60
N ILE A 292 -20.54 -9.52 19.51
CA ILE A 292 -19.47 -10.53 19.52
C ILE A 292 -18.28 -10.13 20.37
N TYR A 293 -17.83 -8.89 20.25
CA TYR A 293 -16.72 -8.40 21.04
C TYR A 293 -17.06 -8.45 22.53
N LEU A 294 -18.25 -7.96 22.91
CA LEU A 294 -18.72 -8.04 24.29
C LEU A 294 -18.76 -9.48 24.78
N ARG A 295 -19.37 -10.41 24.03
CA ARG A 295 -19.39 -11.84 24.37
C ARG A 295 -17.97 -12.37 24.57
N SER A 296 -17.02 -12.06 23.67
CA SER A 296 -15.63 -12.52 23.78
C SER A 296 -14.94 -12.04 25.06
N VAL A 297 -15.18 -10.79 25.48
CA VAL A 297 -14.64 -10.22 26.71
C VAL A 297 -15.26 -10.88 27.94
N LEU A 298 -16.58 -11.05 27.95
CA LEU A 298 -17.31 -11.71 29.04
C LEU A 298 -16.83 -13.16 29.21
N LEU A 299 -16.63 -13.87 28.11
CA LEU A 299 -16.14 -15.24 28.14
C LEU A 299 -14.74 -15.37 28.75
N ARG A 300 -13.88 -14.38 28.51
CA ARG A 300 -12.51 -14.35 29.04
C ARG A 300 -12.42 -13.89 30.49
N SER A 301 -13.40 -13.12 30.96
CA SER A 301 -13.33 -12.39 32.23
C SER A 301 -13.19 -13.30 33.45
N ARG A 302 -14.02 -14.36 33.55
CA ARG A 302 -14.03 -15.32 34.66
C ARG A 302 -14.43 -16.73 34.19
N PRO A 303 -13.51 -17.49 33.56
CA PRO A 303 -13.83 -18.82 33.04
C PRO A 303 -14.21 -19.81 34.15
N ASP A 304 -13.60 -19.68 35.33
CA ASP A 304 -13.91 -20.43 36.54
C ASP A 304 -15.37 -20.25 36.97
N MET A 305 -15.83 -19.00 37.00
CA MET A 305 -17.19 -18.66 37.40
C MET A 305 -18.21 -19.16 36.36
N GLN A 306 -17.87 -19.13 35.07
CA GLN A 306 -18.76 -19.66 34.04
C GLN A 306 -18.93 -21.18 34.13
N GLU A 307 -17.87 -21.91 34.47
CA GLU A 307 -17.96 -23.35 34.69
C GLU A 307 -18.83 -23.67 35.91
N GLU A 308 -18.62 -22.98 37.03
CA GLU A 308 -19.47 -23.12 38.23
C GLU A 308 -20.94 -22.78 37.94
N ASN A 309 -21.19 -21.66 37.27
CA ASN A 309 -22.55 -21.24 36.94
C ASN A 309 -23.23 -22.19 35.94
N SER A 310 -22.47 -22.85 35.06
CA SER A 310 -23.02 -23.88 34.17
C SER A 310 -23.64 -25.04 34.95
N ILE A 311 -23.02 -25.41 36.08
CA ILE A 311 -23.49 -26.46 36.99
C ILE A 311 -24.74 -25.99 37.73
N ASN A 312 -24.70 -24.79 38.31
CA ASN A 312 -25.83 -24.21 39.05
C ASN A 312 -27.07 -24.05 38.16
N ARG A 313 -26.88 -23.64 36.90
CA ARG A 313 -27.94 -23.53 35.89
C ARG A 313 -28.53 -24.89 35.54
N ALA A 314 -27.71 -25.94 35.39
CA ALA A 314 -28.19 -27.30 35.17
C ALA A 314 -29.01 -27.81 36.37
N GLU A 315 -28.60 -27.50 37.60
CA GLU A 315 -29.34 -27.87 38.82
C GLU A 315 -30.68 -27.13 38.94
N THR A 316 -30.69 -25.84 38.59
CA THR A 316 -31.90 -25.01 38.57
C THR A 316 -32.91 -25.53 37.55
N LEU A 317 -32.45 -25.85 36.34
CA LEU A 317 -33.26 -26.48 35.29
C LEU A 317 -33.90 -27.78 35.78
N VAL A 318 -33.11 -28.66 36.39
CA VAL A 318 -33.60 -29.95 36.90
C VAL A 318 -34.65 -29.75 37.98
N ALA A 319 -34.44 -28.80 38.89
CA ALA A 319 -35.42 -28.48 39.93
C ALA A 319 -36.75 -28.01 39.33
N GLU A 320 -36.71 -27.14 38.32
CA GLU A 320 -37.89 -26.64 37.60
C GLU A 320 -38.67 -27.77 36.91
N VAL A 321 -37.97 -28.65 36.17
CA VAL A 321 -38.62 -29.79 35.49
C VAL A 321 -39.17 -30.81 36.50
N LEU A 322 -38.46 -31.05 37.60
CA LEU A 322 -38.90 -31.96 38.65
C LEU A 322 -40.14 -31.42 39.36
N GLU A 323 -40.27 -30.12 39.60
CA GLU A 323 -41.46 -29.53 40.21
C GLU A 323 -42.74 -29.94 39.46
N LEU A 324 -42.69 -29.97 38.13
CA LEU A 324 -43.83 -30.30 37.26
C LEU A 324 -44.06 -31.81 37.12
N THR A 325 -43.00 -32.62 37.20
CA THR A 325 -43.06 -34.06 36.89
C THR A 325 -43.14 -34.94 38.13
N LYS A 326 -42.69 -34.44 39.29
CA LYS A 326 -42.69 -35.16 40.57
C LYS A 326 -44.05 -35.70 40.97
N PRO A 327 -45.18 -34.96 40.85
CA PRO A 327 -46.50 -35.46 41.26
C PRO A 327 -46.98 -36.69 40.47
N ILE A 328 -46.36 -36.95 39.31
CA ILE A 328 -46.78 -37.98 38.36
C ILE A 328 -45.96 -39.27 38.51
N LEU A 329 -44.71 -39.16 38.94
CA LEU A 329 -43.77 -40.27 39.09
C LEU A 329 -43.79 -40.86 40.51
N SER A 330 -43.47 -42.13 40.66
CA SER A 330 -43.21 -42.73 41.97
C SER A 330 -41.89 -42.20 42.56
N ASP A 331 -41.75 -42.19 43.89
CA ASP A 331 -40.57 -41.61 44.57
C ASP A 331 -39.23 -42.19 44.07
N GLU A 332 -39.17 -43.49 43.79
CA GLU A 332 -37.99 -44.13 43.19
C GLU A 332 -37.69 -43.59 41.78
N LYS A 333 -38.72 -43.47 40.93
CA LYS A 333 -38.57 -42.94 39.57
C LYS A 333 -38.26 -41.45 39.58
N GLN A 334 -38.78 -40.68 40.54
CA GLN A 334 -38.46 -39.26 40.69
C GLN A 334 -36.96 -39.07 40.90
N LEU A 335 -36.35 -39.83 41.83
CA LEU A 335 -34.92 -39.74 42.13
C LEU A 335 -34.07 -40.17 40.93
N LEU A 336 -34.42 -41.28 40.27
CA LEU A 336 -33.71 -41.77 39.10
C LEU A 336 -33.80 -40.81 37.91
N PHE A 337 -34.99 -40.24 37.68
CA PHE A 337 -35.22 -39.25 36.64
C PHE A 337 -34.40 -37.98 36.89
N GLY A 338 -34.48 -37.42 38.10
CA GLY A 338 -33.75 -36.22 38.49
C GLY A 338 -32.23 -36.36 38.33
N ASN A 339 -31.66 -37.47 38.81
CA ASN A 339 -30.23 -37.74 38.67
C ASN A 339 -29.80 -37.91 37.21
N SER A 340 -30.62 -38.59 36.40
CA SER A 340 -30.34 -38.82 34.98
C SER A 340 -30.44 -37.53 34.17
N LEU A 341 -31.47 -36.72 34.45
CA LEU A 341 -31.65 -35.40 33.85
C LEU A 341 -30.48 -34.48 34.19
N LEU A 342 -30.07 -34.43 35.45
CA LEU A 342 -28.92 -33.61 35.89
C LEU A 342 -27.64 -33.98 35.15
N LYS A 343 -27.37 -35.28 35.02
CA LYS A 343 -26.20 -35.77 34.26
C LYS A 343 -26.26 -35.34 32.79
N ILE A 344 -27.43 -35.43 32.17
CA ILE A 344 -27.64 -34.99 30.78
C ILE A 344 -27.47 -33.48 30.66
N CYS A 345 -28.09 -32.68 31.52
CA CYS A 345 -28.00 -31.22 31.49
C CYS A 345 -26.56 -30.73 31.71
N LYS A 346 -25.79 -31.35 32.62
CA LYS A 346 -24.35 -31.05 32.79
C LYS A 346 -23.55 -31.33 31.51
N ASN A 347 -23.84 -32.44 30.82
CA ASN A 347 -23.20 -32.76 29.53
C ASN A 347 -23.59 -31.73 28.44
N ILE A 348 -24.88 -31.39 28.33
CA ILE A 348 -25.35 -30.39 27.36
C ILE A 348 -24.73 -29.02 27.64
N ALA A 349 -24.65 -28.59 28.91
CA ALA A 349 -24.03 -27.32 29.30
C ALA A 349 -22.55 -27.27 28.88
N GLN A 350 -21.78 -28.34 29.14
CA GLN A 350 -20.38 -28.43 28.72
C GLN A 350 -20.21 -28.36 27.19
N GLN A 351 -21.12 -28.96 26.44
CA GLN A 351 -21.12 -28.86 24.98
C GLN A 351 -21.49 -27.44 24.53
N TRP A 352 -22.49 -26.82 25.15
CA TRP A 352 -22.96 -25.48 24.82
C TRP A 352 -21.91 -24.40 25.10
N MET A 353 -21.12 -24.53 26.16
CA MET A 353 -19.98 -23.64 26.41
C MET A 353 -19.01 -23.58 25.22
N ARG A 354 -18.89 -24.67 24.46
CA ARG A 354 -18.05 -24.68 23.24
C ARG A 354 -18.70 -23.93 22.08
N PHE A 355 -20.03 -23.80 22.06
CA PHE A 355 -20.76 -22.97 21.11
C PHE A 355 -20.65 -21.49 21.46
N GLN A 356 -20.60 -21.14 22.75
CA GLN A 356 -20.39 -19.76 23.18
C GLN A 356 -19.07 -19.17 22.63
N GLU A 357 -18.04 -20.01 22.46
CA GLU A 357 -16.74 -19.63 21.89
C GLU A 357 -16.72 -19.51 20.36
N LEU A 358 -17.84 -19.69 19.67
CA LEU A 358 -17.89 -19.54 18.21
C LEU A 358 -17.92 -18.07 17.80
N GLU A 359 -17.42 -17.75 16.61
CA GLU A 359 -17.56 -16.42 16.01
C GLU A 359 -19.03 -16.11 15.74
N ALA A 360 -19.78 -17.06 15.20
CA ALA A 360 -21.21 -16.95 14.97
C ALA A 360 -22.02 -17.39 16.21
N ALA A 361 -23.18 -16.78 16.45
CA ALA A 361 -24.07 -17.19 17.53
C ALA A 361 -24.93 -18.38 17.08
N VAL A 362 -25.11 -19.37 17.95
CA VAL A 362 -26.05 -20.48 17.75
C VAL A 362 -27.25 -20.23 18.64
N GLU A 363 -28.43 -20.15 18.05
CA GLU A 363 -29.64 -19.67 18.74
C GLU A 363 -30.79 -20.67 18.59
N PRO A 364 -31.48 -21.01 19.70
CA PRO A 364 -32.70 -21.80 19.65
C PRO A 364 -33.90 -20.91 19.29
N GLU A 365 -34.73 -21.36 18.37
CA GLU A 365 -35.96 -20.69 17.96
C GLU A 365 -37.17 -21.57 18.26
N PHE A 366 -38.20 -20.95 18.86
CA PHE A 366 -39.46 -21.58 19.22
C PHE A 366 -40.65 -20.99 18.43
N GLY A 367 -40.43 -19.91 17.68
CA GLY A 367 -41.40 -19.27 16.81
C GLY A 367 -41.75 -20.13 15.60
N LEU A 368 -43.01 -20.54 15.51
CA LEU A 368 -43.58 -21.13 14.29
C LEU A 368 -43.76 -20.00 13.25
N ASN A 369 -42.66 -19.60 12.62
CA ASN A 369 -42.63 -18.58 11.57
C ASN A 369 -43.24 -19.15 10.27
N GLU A 370 -43.45 -18.31 9.24
CA GLU A 370 -44.10 -18.70 7.98
C GLU A 370 -43.31 -19.72 7.12
N ASP A 371 -42.04 -19.97 7.45
CA ASP A 371 -41.16 -20.87 6.70
C ASP A 371 -41.31 -22.34 7.13
N ALA A 372 -42.02 -23.12 6.32
CA ALA A 372 -42.37 -24.51 6.63
C ALA A 372 -41.16 -25.46 6.69
N ASP A 373 -40.02 -25.04 6.13
CA ASP A 373 -38.82 -25.87 6.02
C ASP A 373 -37.99 -25.90 7.32
N ASP A 374 -38.28 -25.03 8.30
CA ASP A 374 -37.60 -24.99 9.59
C ASP A 374 -38.09 -26.06 10.59
N TRP A 375 -39.22 -26.71 10.28
CA TRP A 375 -39.92 -27.58 11.21
C TRP A 375 -40.13 -28.98 10.62
N THR A 376 -39.88 -30.00 11.46
CA THR A 376 -40.14 -31.41 11.13
C THR A 376 -41.19 -32.00 12.08
N PRO A 377 -42.06 -32.93 11.60
CA PRO A 377 -43.00 -33.61 12.46
C PRO A 377 -42.27 -34.34 13.59
N PHE A 378 -42.73 -34.19 14.83
CA PHE A 378 -42.14 -34.89 15.97
C PHE A 378 -42.27 -36.41 15.77
N PRO A 379 -41.17 -37.18 15.83
CA PRO A 379 -41.21 -38.63 15.63
C PRO A 379 -41.90 -39.31 16.82
N LEU A 380 -43.13 -39.78 16.63
CA LEU A 380 -43.86 -40.49 17.67
C LEU A 380 -43.14 -41.81 17.99
N TRP A 381 -42.96 -42.10 19.27
CA TRP A 381 -42.16 -43.23 19.75
C TRP A 381 -42.66 -44.58 19.21
N HIS A 382 -43.98 -44.75 19.15
CA HIS A 382 -44.59 -45.99 18.70
C HIS A 382 -44.48 -46.26 17.19
N GLU A 383 -44.24 -45.22 16.38
CA GLU A 383 -43.98 -45.39 14.94
C GLU A 383 -42.56 -45.89 14.69
N THR A 384 -41.62 -45.44 15.52
CA THR A 384 -40.19 -45.79 15.41
C THR A 384 -39.91 -47.25 15.76
N THR A 385 -40.70 -47.85 16.68
CA THR A 385 -40.56 -49.25 17.12
C THR A 385 -41.18 -50.27 16.15
N ARG A 386 -42.07 -49.85 15.25
CA ARG A 386 -42.62 -50.72 14.19
C ARG A 386 -41.65 -50.95 13.03
N ALA A 387 -40.71 -50.03 12.79
CA ALA A 387 -39.75 -50.14 11.70
C ALA A 387 -38.58 -51.10 11.98
N THR A 388 -38.29 -51.39 13.25
CA THR A 388 -37.13 -52.21 13.67
C THR A 388 -37.47 -53.64 14.05
N ASN A 389 -38.74 -53.98 14.29
CA ASN A 389 -39.17 -55.32 14.69
C ASN A 389 -40.03 -55.99 13.63
N GLY A 390 -39.43 -56.34 12.50
CA GLY A 390 -40.02 -57.22 11.50
C GLY A 390 -39.61 -58.68 11.74
N ASN A 391 -40.33 -59.41 12.60
CA ASN A 391 -40.33 -60.88 12.61
C ASN A 391 -41.60 -61.45 13.30
N GLY A 392 -42.48 -62.07 12.49
CA GLY A 392 -43.59 -62.98 12.87
C GLY A 392 -44.77 -62.35 13.64
N GLU A 393 -46.05 -62.62 13.39
CA GLU A 393 -46.72 -63.69 12.65
C GLU A 393 -48.21 -63.31 12.46
N CYS A 394 -48.74 -63.63 11.26
CA CYS A 394 -50.14 -63.87 10.87
C CYS A 394 -51.33 -63.05 11.44
N SER A 395 -51.93 -62.23 10.57
CA SER A 395 -53.37 -62.31 10.27
C SER A 395 -53.66 -61.82 8.85
N LEU A 396 -54.42 -62.63 8.13
CA LEU A 396 -54.78 -62.51 6.71
C LEU A 396 -55.78 -61.35 6.47
N ASP A 397 -55.90 -60.99 5.20
CA ASP A 397 -56.77 -59.97 4.58
C ASP A 397 -56.32 -58.50 4.64
N ARG A 398 -55.45 -58.13 3.69
CA ARG A 398 -55.53 -56.84 2.98
C ARG A 398 -54.80 -56.88 1.64
N ASP A 399 -55.49 -56.40 0.60
CA ASP A 399 -55.05 -56.24 -0.77
C ASP A 399 -53.62 -55.65 -0.93
N PRO A 400 -52.77 -56.22 -1.81
CA PRO A 400 -51.42 -55.75 -2.03
C PRO A 400 -51.41 -54.72 -3.17
N LYS A 401 -51.78 -53.46 -2.89
CA LYS A 401 -51.56 -52.35 -3.84
C LYS A 401 -51.66 -50.97 -3.18
N LYS A 402 -50.77 -50.70 -2.23
CA LYS A 402 -50.31 -49.33 -1.90
C LYS A 402 -49.03 -49.42 -1.06
N PRO A 403 -47.88 -48.92 -1.52
CA PRO A 403 -46.74 -48.72 -0.62
C PRO A 403 -47.16 -47.72 0.45
N ALA A 404 -46.87 -48.05 1.71
CA ALA A 404 -47.02 -47.13 2.82
C ALA A 404 -46.14 -45.89 2.54
N PRO A 405 -46.65 -44.66 2.73
CA PRO A 405 -45.83 -43.47 2.58
C PRO A 405 -44.78 -43.47 3.68
N SER A 406 -43.52 -43.36 3.28
CA SER A 406 -42.40 -43.03 4.14
C SER A 406 -42.65 -41.64 4.74
N ASN A 407 -42.69 -41.53 6.07
CA ASN A 407 -42.87 -40.27 6.80
C ASN A 407 -41.76 -39.23 6.55
N ALA A 408 -40.71 -39.56 5.79
CA ALA A 408 -39.65 -38.63 5.43
C ALA A 408 -40.08 -37.49 4.48
N ASP A 409 -41.24 -37.63 3.79
CA ASP A 409 -41.71 -36.65 2.79
C ASP A 409 -42.94 -35.82 3.24
N LEU A 410 -43.41 -35.96 4.48
CA LEU A 410 -44.50 -35.13 5.02
C LEU A 410 -43.94 -33.78 5.48
N LYS A 411 -43.83 -32.82 4.54
CA LYS A 411 -43.63 -31.41 4.90
C LYS A 411 -44.75 -30.96 5.84
N LEU A 412 -44.38 -30.43 7.01
CA LEU A 412 -45.35 -29.86 7.95
C LEU A 412 -46.05 -28.68 7.27
N ASN A 413 -47.37 -28.67 7.34
CA ASN A 413 -48.12 -27.46 7.04
C ASN A 413 -48.20 -26.62 8.33
N ILE A 414 -47.51 -25.48 8.38
CA ILE A 414 -47.41 -24.62 9.56
C ILE A 414 -48.79 -24.23 10.10
N THR A 415 -49.80 -24.09 9.24
CA THR A 415 -51.18 -23.76 9.66
C THR A 415 -51.82 -24.83 10.55
N HIS A 416 -51.24 -26.04 10.61
CA HIS A 416 -51.69 -27.15 11.44
C HIS A 416 -50.67 -27.53 12.52
N THR A 417 -49.56 -26.81 12.64
CA THR A 417 -48.57 -26.99 13.71
C THR A 417 -49.00 -26.20 14.94
N ASN A 418 -49.15 -26.89 16.07
CA ASN A 418 -49.73 -26.27 17.26
C ASN A 418 -48.74 -26.17 18.43
N PHE A 419 -47.69 -26.99 18.45
CA PHE A 419 -46.80 -27.07 19.61
C PHE A 419 -45.37 -27.43 19.20
N VAL A 420 -44.41 -26.62 19.62
CA VAL A 420 -42.98 -26.90 19.45
C VAL A 420 -42.50 -27.82 20.57
N VAL A 421 -41.99 -28.99 20.20
CA VAL A 421 -41.44 -30.00 21.12
C VAL A 421 -39.95 -29.79 21.34
N TRP A 422 -39.24 -29.36 20.29
CA TRP A 422 -37.81 -29.08 20.33
C TRP A 422 -37.49 -27.92 19.39
N PRO A 423 -36.68 -26.93 19.79
CA PRO A 423 -36.44 -25.74 18.99
C PRO A 423 -35.70 -26.07 17.70
N ALA A 424 -35.94 -25.24 16.69
CA ALA A 424 -35.04 -25.13 15.55
C ALA A 424 -33.76 -24.41 16.00
N PHE A 425 -32.63 -24.71 15.37
CA PHE A 425 -31.38 -24.03 15.68
C PHE A 425 -30.85 -23.30 14.46
N PHE A 426 -30.52 -22.05 14.67
CA PHE A 426 -29.95 -21.16 13.67
C PHE A 426 -28.54 -20.77 14.03
N ILE A 427 -27.77 -20.40 13.01
CA ILE A 427 -26.48 -19.74 13.17
C ILE A 427 -26.54 -18.34 12.58
N SER A 428 -26.21 -17.34 13.40
CA SER A 428 -26.20 -15.93 13.01
C SER A 428 -24.79 -15.41 12.82
N LYS A 429 -24.49 -14.89 11.62
CA LYS A 429 -23.21 -14.28 11.27
C LYS A 429 -23.41 -13.05 10.38
N GLU A 430 -22.93 -11.89 10.83
CA GLU A 430 -22.96 -10.63 10.07
C GLU A 430 -24.38 -10.24 9.59
N GLY A 431 -25.41 -10.63 10.37
CA GLY A 431 -26.82 -10.40 10.02
C GLY A 431 -27.43 -11.46 9.11
N GLU A 432 -26.64 -12.41 8.60
CA GLU A 432 -27.15 -13.60 7.89
C GLU A 432 -27.52 -14.68 8.91
N VAL A 433 -28.73 -15.21 8.77
CA VAL A 433 -29.26 -16.30 9.60
C VAL A 433 -29.40 -17.54 8.74
N GLU A 434 -28.81 -18.65 9.17
CA GLU A 434 -28.87 -19.93 8.48
C GLU A 434 -29.38 -21.03 9.40
N LEU A 435 -30.31 -21.85 8.91
CA LEU A 435 -30.80 -23.02 9.62
C LEU A 435 -29.68 -24.07 9.75
N LEU A 436 -29.32 -24.41 10.99
CA LEU A 436 -28.42 -25.52 11.28
C LEU A 436 -29.21 -26.82 11.36
N GLN A 437 -30.25 -26.85 12.18
CA GLN A 437 -31.04 -28.04 12.46
C GLN A 437 -32.53 -27.67 12.55
N PRO A 438 -33.39 -28.34 11.77
CA PRO A 438 -34.84 -28.17 11.90
C PRO A 438 -35.33 -28.55 13.31
N GLY A 439 -36.32 -27.80 13.80
CA GLY A 439 -36.99 -28.11 15.04
C GLY A 439 -37.97 -29.27 14.90
N PHE A 440 -38.48 -29.74 16.04
CA PHE A 440 -39.55 -30.75 16.07
C PHE A 440 -40.83 -30.14 16.62
N ALA A 441 -41.95 -30.34 15.91
CA ALA A 441 -43.24 -29.84 16.33
C ALA A 441 -44.36 -30.89 16.15
N LEU A 442 -45.42 -30.75 16.96
CA LEU A 442 -46.63 -31.54 16.85
C LEU A 442 -47.65 -30.88 15.93
N SER A 443 -48.08 -31.64 14.94
CA SER A 443 -49.24 -31.29 14.11
C SER A 443 -50.55 -31.61 14.83
N GLU A 444 -51.64 -30.97 14.39
CA GLU A 444 -52.99 -31.26 14.85
C GLU A 444 -53.38 -32.73 14.63
N GLU A 445 -52.93 -33.32 13.52
CA GLU A 445 -53.20 -34.72 13.17
C GLU A 445 -52.58 -35.68 14.18
N GLN A 446 -51.33 -35.43 14.59
CA GLN A 446 -50.64 -36.25 15.60
C GLN A 446 -51.32 -36.17 16.97
N MET A 447 -51.92 -35.03 17.31
CA MET A 447 -52.62 -34.85 18.58
C MET A 447 -54.06 -35.37 18.59
N LYS A 448 -54.66 -35.60 17.42
CA LYS A 448 -56.10 -35.90 17.27
C LYS A 448 -56.55 -37.09 18.13
N SER A 449 -55.83 -38.21 18.08
CA SER A 449 -56.20 -39.41 18.84
C SER A 449 -56.20 -39.16 20.36
N ALA A 450 -55.28 -38.33 20.85
CA ALA A 450 -55.21 -37.99 22.27
C ALA A 450 -56.32 -36.98 22.66
N LYS A 451 -56.62 -35.99 21.81
CA LYS A 451 -57.74 -35.06 22.03
C LYS A 451 -59.09 -35.79 22.11
N ASP A 452 -59.32 -36.75 21.22
CA ASP A 452 -60.53 -37.58 21.21
C ASP A 452 -60.66 -38.40 22.50
N GLU A 453 -59.53 -38.94 22.97
CA GLU A 453 -59.48 -39.71 24.21
C GLU A 453 -59.76 -38.84 25.45
N GLU A 454 -59.12 -37.68 25.56
CA GLU A 454 -59.33 -36.75 26.68
C GLU A 454 -60.79 -36.29 26.73
N SER A 455 -61.38 -35.99 25.57
CA SER A 455 -62.80 -35.64 25.42
C SER A 455 -63.73 -36.79 25.84
N ALA A 456 -63.38 -38.03 25.48
CA ALA A 456 -64.13 -39.21 25.87
C ALA A 456 -64.05 -39.48 27.39
N ILE A 457 -62.88 -39.30 28.01
CA ILE A 457 -62.68 -39.44 29.46
C ILE A 457 -63.47 -38.36 30.21
N ALA A 458 -63.38 -37.09 29.78
CA ALA A 458 -64.14 -35.98 30.36
C ALA A 458 -65.65 -36.24 30.29
N SER A 459 -66.14 -36.68 29.13
CA SER A 459 -67.55 -37.04 28.92
C SER A 459 -68.00 -38.18 29.84
N ARG A 460 -67.18 -39.22 30.02
CA ARG A 460 -67.48 -40.35 30.92
C ARG A 460 -67.54 -39.88 32.38
N ARG A 461 -66.61 -39.05 32.83
CA ARG A 461 -66.59 -38.48 34.18
C ARG A 461 -67.81 -37.60 34.44
N ALA A 462 -68.15 -36.69 33.53
CA ALA A 462 -69.34 -35.85 33.63
C ALA A 462 -70.64 -36.68 33.77
N ARG A 463 -70.78 -37.75 32.97
CA ARG A 463 -71.92 -38.70 33.08
C ARG A 463 -71.94 -39.42 34.42
N GLN A 464 -70.80 -39.83 34.97
CA GLN A 464 -70.74 -40.48 36.29
C GLN A 464 -71.14 -39.52 37.41
N VAL A 465 -70.66 -38.28 37.39
CA VAL A 465 -71.05 -37.24 38.36
C VAL A 465 -72.55 -36.96 38.28
N ALA A 466 -73.10 -36.77 37.08
CA ALA A 466 -74.54 -36.55 36.88
C ALA A 466 -75.41 -37.73 37.37
N ARG A 467 -74.95 -38.97 37.19
CA ARG A 467 -75.65 -40.16 37.74
C ARG A 467 -75.62 -40.19 39.26
N ASN A 468 -74.49 -39.81 39.87
CA ASN A 468 -74.34 -39.79 41.33
C ASN A 468 -75.15 -38.68 41.99
N THR A 469 -75.23 -37.48 41.38
CA THR A 469 -76.08 -36.38 41.88
C THR A 469 -77.57 -36.70 41.77
N THR A 470 -78.00 -37.32 40.65
CA THR A 470 -79.40 -37.75 40.46
C THR A 470 -79.79 -38.84 41.47
N ARG A 471 -78.91 -39.81 41.74
CA ARG A 471 -79.15 -40.85 42.76
C ARG A 471 -79.20 -40.30 44.18
N ARG A 472 -78.43 -39.25 44.50
CA ARG A 472 -78.50 -38.56 45.80
C ARG A 472 -79.80 -37.77 45.95
N ARG A 473 -80.27 -37.13 44.88
CA ARG A 473 -81.53 -36.37 44.88
C ARG A 473 -82.76 -37.26 45.11
N ASN A 474 -82.75 -38.49 44.57
CA ASN A 474 -83.83 -39.47 44.79
C ASN A 474 -83.78 -40.21 46.14
N LYS A 475 -82.78 -39.95 47.00
CA LYS A 475 -82.65 -40.56 48.35
C LYS A 475 -83.02 -39.62 49.49
N LEU A 476 -83.44 -38.39 49.21
CA LEU A 476 -84.04 -37.50 50.20
C LEU A 476 -85.54 -37.86 50.32
N PRO A 477 -86.04 -38.26 51.49
CA PRO A 477 -87.47 -38.50 51.68
C PRO A 477 -88.22 -37.17 51.56
N ASP A 478 -89.31 -37.20 50.81
CA ASP A 478 -90.26 -36.11 50.65
C ASP A 478 -90.95 -35.83 52.00
N SER A 479 -90.34 -34.96 52.82
CA SER A 479 -90.98 -34.43 54.02
C SER A 479 -91.83 -33.21 53.66
N SER A 480 -92.86 -33.40 52.84
CA SER A 480 -93.84 -32.36 52.55
C SER A 480 -95.25 -32.90 52.31
N HIS A 481 -95.81 -33.61 53.30
CA HIS A 481 -97.26 -33.77 53.42
C HIS A 481 -97.72 -33.80 54.88
N ASN A 482 -98.17 -32.64 55.36
CA ASN A 482 -99.42 -32.48 56.11
C ASN A 482 -99.79 -30.99 56.16
N GLY A 483 -100.81 -30.62 55.36
CA GLY A 483 -101.76 -29.60 55.78
C GLY A 483 -102.52 -30.09 57.03
N VAL A 484 -103.32 -29.31 57.74
CA VAL A 484 -104.41 -28.46 57.27
C VAL A 484 -104.88 -27.67 58.51
N SER A 485 -105.01 -26.36 58.33
CA SER A 485 -105.95 -25.40 58.93
C SER A 485 -106.47 -25.54 60.38
N ASP A 486 -106.44 -24.38 61.05
CA ASP A 486 -107.62 -23.64 61.54
C ASP A 486 -107.92 -23.52 63.04
N LEU A 487 -108.47 -22.33 63.35
CA LEU A 487 -109.33 -21.92 64.46
C LEU A 487 -108.75 -21.52 65.85
N LYS A 488 -108.95 -20.20 66.13
CA LYS A 488 -109.44 -19.52 67.36
C LYS A 488 -108.77 -19.93 68.69
N ARG A 489 -108.26 -19.00 69.50
CA ARG A 489 -108.95 -17.85 70.10
C ARG A 489 -107.91 -16.98 70.82
#